data_AF-A0A6P7XWE7-F1
#
_entry.id   AF-A0A6P7XWE7-F1
#
_cell.length_a   1.000
_cell.length_b   1.000
_cell.length_c   1.000
_cell.angle_alpha   90.00
_cell.angle_beta   90.00
_cell.angle_gamma   90.00
#
_symmetry.space_group_name_H-M   'P 1'
#
loop_
_entity.id
_entity.type
_entity.pdbx_description
1 polymer ?
#
loop_
_entity_poly.entity_id
_entity_poly.type
_entity_poly.pdbx_seq_one_letter_code
_entity_poly.pdbx_strand_id
1 'polypeptide(L)'
;MRKHGINMNHIARQVTKDDFLTYDYILCMDESNLRDLKRKSGQIKNCKSKIELLGSYDPQKLLIIEDPYYGNEEDFETVYQQCVRCCKSFLEKYS
;
A
#
# COMPACT_ATOMS: atom_id res chain seq x y z
N MET A 1 -15.81 1.05 3.35
CA MET A 1 -15.86 -0.12 2.42
C MET A 1 -17.27 -0.61 2.07
N ARG A 2 -18.13 -1.01 3.03
CA ARG A 2 -19.51 -1.46 2.71
C ARG A 2 -20.34 -0.46 1.91
N LYS A 3 -20.19 0.85 2.20
CA LYS A 3 -20.80 1.96 1.42
C LYS A 3 -20.47 1.89 -0.08
N HIS A 4 -19.33 1.32 -0.43
CA HIS A 4 -18.84 1.14 -1.80
C HIS A 4 -19.07 -0.27 -2.35
N GLY A 5 -19.89 -1.09 -1.68
CA GLY A 5 -20.19 -2.46 -2.12
C GLY A 5 -19.03 -3.46 -1.98
N ILE A 6 -17.95 -3.08 -1.28
CA ILE A 6 -16.77 -3.94 -1.11
C ILE A 6 -16.82 -4.61 0.26
N ASN A 7 -16.84 -5.94 0.28
CA ASN A 7 -16.66 -6.73 1.48
C ASN A 7 -15.17 -7.00 1.73
N MET A 8 -14.70 -6.78 2.96
CA MET A 8 -13.32 -7.08 3.35
C MET A 8 -13.33 -8.24 4.34
N ASN A 9 -12.61 -9.31 4.00
CA ASN A 9 -12.38 -10.43 4.90
C ASN A 9 -10.86 -10.63 5.06
N HIS A 10 -10.26 -9.85 5.96
CA HIS A 10 -8.81 -9.89 6.22
C HIS A 10 -8.54 -9.93 7.72
N ILE A 11 -7.65 -10.83 8.15
CA ILE A 11 -7.07 -10.87 9.49
C ILE A 11 -5.67 -10.25 9.45
N ALA A 12 -5.43 -9.23 10.28
CA ALA A 12 -4.13 -8.56 10.36
C ALA A 12 -2.99 -9.55 10.64
N ARG A 13 -1.88 -9.40 9.90
CA ARG A 13 -0.66 -10.18 10.09
C ARG A 13 0.57 -9.30 9.91
N GLN A 14 1.70 -9.74 10.47
CA GLN A 14 2.98 -9.08 10.25
C GLN A 14 3.57 -9.47 8.89
N VAL A 15 4.31 -8.54 8.27
CA VAL A 15 5.17 -8.82 7.11
C VAL A 15 6.34 -9.70 7.54
N THR A 16 6.58 -10.75 6.77
CA THR A 16 7.58 -11.81 6.98
C THR A 16 8.70 -11.70 5.94
N LYS A 17 9.75 -12.50 6.09
CA LYS A 17 10.84 -12.57 5.10
C LYS A 17 10.36 -13.15 3.76
N ASP A 18 9.47 -14.14 3.81
CA ASP A 18 8.97 -14.84 2.62
C ASP A 18 8.14 -13.91 1.73
N ASP A 19 7.49 -12.90 2.31
CA ASP A 19 6.78 -11.87 1.53
C ASP A 19 7.71 -11.17 0.53
N PHE A 20 8.97 -10.89 0.90
CA PHE A 20 9.95 -10.22 0.03
C PHE A 20 10.52 -11.11 -1.09
N LEU A 21 10.30 -12.42 -1.00
CA LEU A 21 10.74 -13.41 -1.97
C LEU A 21 9.62 -13.83 -2.91
N THR A 22 8.38 -13.75 -2.43
CA THR A 22 7.19 -14.26 -3.13
C THR A 22 6.51 -13.19 -3.98
N TYR A 23 6.27 -11.99 -3.44
CA TYR A 23 5.54 -10.93 -4.14
C TYR A 23 6.44 -10.13 -5.08
N ASP A 24 5.93 -9.77 -6.25
CA ASP A 24 6.61 -8.88 -7.18
C ASP A 24 6.63 -7.42 -6.69
N TYR A 25 5.56 -7.00 -6.02
CA TYR A 25 5.38 -5.65 -5.49
C TYR A 25 4.92 -5.68 -4.04
N ILE A 26 5.53 -4.85 -3.21
CA ILE A 26 5.06 -4.51 -1.86
C ILE A 26 4.78 -3.01 -1.86
N LEU A 27 3.50 -2.65 -1.86
CA LEU A 27 3.05 -1.26 -1.90
C LEU A 27 2.65 -0.82 -0.49
N CYS A 28 3.28 0.25 0.01
CA CYS A 28 3.01 0.80 1.35
C CYS A 28 2.44 2.22 1.30
N MET A 29 1.94 2.71 2.43
CA MET A 29 1.08 3.90 2.49
C MET A 29 1.88 5.20 2.68
N ASP A 30 2.93 5.14 3.49
CA ASP A 30 3.72 6.32 3.88
C ASP A 30 5.24 6.05 3.88
N GLU A 31 6.02 7.11 4.12
CA GLU A 31 7.48 7.05 4.18
C GLU A 31 8.04 6.23 5.35
N SER A 32 7.33 6.17 6.47
CA SER A 32 7.73 5.39 7.64
C SER A 32 7.69 3.90 7.32
N ASN A 33 6.57 3.45 6.73
CA ASN A 33 6.39 2.09 6.23
C ASN A 33 7.45 1.76 5.18
N LEU A 34 7.70 2.67 4.23
CA LEU A 34 8.70 2.46 3.17
C LEU A 34 10.09 2.26 3.76
N ARG A 35 10.48 3.11 4.73
CA ARG A 35 11.78 3.04 5.41
C ARG A 35 11.93 1.73 6.17
N ASP A 36 10.89 1.31 6.89
CA ASP A 36 10.89 0.07 7.66
C ASP A 36 10.95 -1.17 6.77
N LEU A 37 10.17 -1.20 5.68
CA LEU A 37 10.19 -2.29 4.71
C LEU A 37 11.54 -2.36 3.98
N LYS A 38 12.11 -1.22 3.58
CA LYS A 38 13.45 -1.18 2.99
C LYS A 38 14.51 -1.69 3.96
N ARG A 39 14.47 -1.27 5.24
CA ARG A 39 15.37 -1.78 6.28
C ARG A 39 15.27 -3.30 6.42
N LYS A 40 14.05 -3.86 6.41
CA LYS A 40 13.84 -5.32 6.46
C LYS A 40 14.36 -6.02 5.20
N SER A 41 14.08 -5.46 4.02
CA SER A 41 14.52 -6.03 2.74
C SER A 41 16.04 -6.09 2.60
N GLY A 42 16.78 -5.10 3.14
CA GLY A 42 18.24 -5.08 3.12
C GLY A 42 18.89 -6.21 3.92
N GLN A 43 18.12 -6.91 4.77
CA GLN A 43 18.57 -8.08 5.52
C GLN A 43 18.29 -9.41 4.79
N ILE A 44 17.64 -9.37 3.63
CA ILE A 44 17.18 -10.54 2.89
C ILE A 44 18.04 -10.70 1.63
N LYS A 45 18.69 -11.86 1.50
CA LYS A 45 19.41 -12.22 0.27
C LYS A 45 18.40 -12.47 -0.84
N ASN A 46 18.69 -11.98 -2.05
CA ASN A 46 17.86 -12.15 -3.24
C ASN A 46 16.41 -11.62 -3.09
N CYS A 47 16.23 -10.48 -2.42
CA CYS A 47 14.94 -9.78 -2.38
C CYS A 47 14.42 -9.56 -3.80
N LYS A 48 13.25 -10.13 -4.11
CA LYS A 48 12.60 -10.04 -5.42
C LYS A 48 11.67 -8.82 -5.49
N SER A 49 11.01 -8.51 -4.38
CA SER A 49 9.95 -7.51 -4.36
C SER A 49 10.44 -6.10 -4.64
N LYS A 50 9.71 -5.37 -5.49
CA LYS A 50 9.81 -3.92 -5.62
C LYS A 50 9.00 -3.26 -4.51
N ILE A 51 9.65 -2.43 -3.69
CA ILE A 51 9.01 -1.77 -2.54
C ILE A 51 8.81 -0.28 -2.85
N GLU A 52 7.56 0.15 -2.95
CA GLU A 52 7.17 1.50 -3.38
C GLU A 52 5.98 2.04 -2.58
N LEU A 53 5.77 3.36 -2.65
CA LEU A 53 4.56 3.99 -2.13
C LEU A 53 3.40 3.76 -3.08
N LEU A 54 2.25 3.33 -2.57
CA LEU A 54 1.04 3.21 -3.37
C LEU A 54 0.65 4.56 -3.99
N GLY A 55 0.78 5.65 -3.24
CA GLY A 55 0.51 7.02 -3.72
C GLY A 55 1.44 7.49 -4.86
N SER A 56 2.55 6.80 -5.14
CA SER A 56 3.38 7.10 -6.32
C SER A 56 2.66 6.81 -7.65
N TYR A 57 1.55 6.06 -7.58
CA TYR A 57 0.66 5.76 -8.69
C TYR A 57 -0.57 6.68 -8.73
N ASP A 58 -0.69 7.67 -7.84
CA ASP A 58 -1.83 8.59 -7.88
C ASP A 58 -1.69 9.59 -9.05
N PRO A 59 -2.62 9.65 -10.02
CA PRO A 59 -2.63 10.67 -11.05
C PRO A 59 -2.73 12.10 -10.49
N GLN A 60 -3.25 12.27 -9.26
CA GLN A 60 -3.32 13.57 -8.57
C GLN A 60 -2.02 13.94 -7.85
N LYS A 61 -0.99 13.08 -7.91
CA LYS A 61 0.32 13.28 -7.28
C LYS A 61 0.28 13.40 -5.75
N LEU A 62 -0.74 12.83 -5.11
CA LEU A 62 -0.78 12.67 -3.66
C LEU A 62 0.01 11.41 -3.29
N LEU A 63 1.26 11.63 -2.84
CA LEU A 63 2.23 10.56 -2.63
C LEU A 63 1.96 9.73 -1.37
N ILE A 64 1.46 10.37 -0.32
CA ILE A 64 1.23 9.77 1.00
C ILE A 64 -0.26 9.49 1.16
N ILE A 65 -0.56 8.29 1.64
CA ILE A 65 -1.88 7.91 2.11
C ILE A 65 -1.83 8.00 3.64
N GLU A 66 -2.41 9.07 4.18
CA GLU A 66 -2.39 9.37 5.61
C GLU A 66 -3.11 8.29 6.43
N ASP A 67 -2.62 8.04 7.65
CA ASP A 67 -3.25 7.09 8.57
C ASP A 67 -4.54 7.68 9.16
N PRO A 68 -5.72 7.10 8.85
CA PRO A 68 -7.00 7.64 9.32
C PRO A 68 -7.33 7.24 10.77
N TYR A 69 -6.46 6.50 11.48
CA TYR A 69 -6.77 5.92 12.79
C TYR A 69 -7.20 6.93 13.85
N TYR A 70 -6.64 8.14 13.83
CA TYR A 70 -7.00 9.23 14.74
C TYR A 70 -7.93 10.28 14.10
N GLY A 71 -8.43 9.99 12.91
CA GLY A 71 -9.31 10.86 12.12
C GLY A 71 -10.80 10.58 12.33
N ASN A 72 -11.59 11.00 11.35
CA ASN A 72 -13.04 10.81 11.26
C ASN A 72 -13.43 10.00 10.01
N GLU A 73 -14.73 9.79 9.78
CA GLU A 73 -15.21 9.00 8.64
C GLU A 73 -14.83 9.58 7.26
N GLU A 74 -14.66 10.90 7.13
CA GLU A 74 -14.22 11.57 5.90
C GLU A 74 -12.75 11.28 5.58
N ASP A 75 -11.91 11.09 6.61
CA ASP A 75 -10.52 10.68 6.44
C ASP A 75 -10.43 9.26 5.85
N PHE A 76 -11.27 8.34 6.33
CA PHE A 76 -11.39 7.00 5.74
C PHE A 76 -11.91 7.03 4.30
N GLU A 77 -12.83 7.93 3.97
CA GLU A 77 -13.30 8.12 2.60
C GLU A 77 -12.18 8.65 1.69
N THR A 78 -11.39 9.60 2.18
CA THR A 78 -10.24 10.15 1.46
C THR A 78 -9.21 9.06 1.13
N VAL A 79 -8.86 8.24 2.12
CA VAL A 79 -7.97 7.07 1.94
C VAL A 79 -8.54 6.10 0.91
N TYR A 80 -9.85 5.80 0.98
CA TYR A 80 -10.50 4.93 0.00
C TYR A 80 -10.38 5.48 -1.43
N GLN A 81 -10.70 6.75 -1.64
CA GLN A 81 -10.64 7.38 -2.97
C GLN A 81 -9.21 7.37 -3.53
N GLN A 82 -8.21 7.61 -2.69
CA GLN A 82 -6.81 7.54 -3.09
C GLN A 82 -6.40 6.11 -3.47
N CYS A 83 -6.75 5.12 -2.66
CA CYS A 83 -6.54 3.70 -2.98
C CYS A 83 -7.17 3.32 -4.33
N VAL A 84 -8.40 3.76 -4.62
CA VAL A 84 -9.07 3.48 -5.90
C VAL A 84 -8.29 4.05 -7.07
N ARG A 85 -7.83 5.30 -7.00
CA ARG A 85 -7.05 5.93 -8.08
C ARG A 85 -5.71 5.21 -8.28
N CYS A 86 -4.97 5.01 -7.21
CA CYS A 86 -3.65 4.39 -7.26
C CYS A 86 -3.72 2.95 -7.77
N CYS A 87 -4.66 2.13 -7.28
CA CYS A 87 -4.79 0.74 -7.72
C CYS A 87 -5.18 0.62 -9.19
N LYS A 88 -6.06 1.51 -9.69
CA LYS A 88 -6.41 1.56 -11.13
C LYS A 88 -5.19 1.91 -11.99
N SER A 89 -4.49 3.00 -11.66
CA SER A 89 -3.32 3.42 -12.42
C SER A 89 -2.15 2.44 -12.32
N PHE A 90 -1.99 1.77 -11.18
CA PHE A 90 -1.04 0.67 -11.03
C PHE A 90 -1.38 -0.49 -11.97
N LEU A 91 -2.63 -0.95 -11.97
CA LEU A 91 -3.06 -2.07 -12.81
C LEU A 91 -2.94 -1.73 -14.30
N GLU A 92 -3.34 -0.54 -14.74
CA GLU A 92 -3.20 -0.11 -16.13
C GLU A 92 -1.75 -0.08 -16.62
N LYS A 93 -0.80 0.21 -15.74
CA LYS A 93 0.63 0.27 -16.09
C LYS A 93 1.29 -1.10 -16.23
N TYR A 94 0.76 -2.12 -15.57
CA TYR A 94 1.38 -3.46 -15.49
C TYR A 94 0.47 -4.61 -15.94
N SER A 95 -0.72 -4.30 -16.48
CA SER A 95 -1.57 -5.22 -17.22
C SER A 95 -1.14 -5.36 -18.67
#